data_AF-A0A073AUE3-F1
#
_entry.id   AF-A0A073AUE3-F1
#
_cell.length_a   1.000
_cell.length_b   1.000
_cell.length_c   1.000
_cell.angle_alpha   90.00
_cell.angle_beta   90.00
_cell.angle_gamma   90.00
#
_symmetry.space_group_name_H-M   'P 1'
#
loop_
_entity.id
_entity.type
_entity.pdbx_description
1 polymer ?
#
loop_
_entity_poly.entity_id
_entity_poly.type
_entity_poly.pdbx_seq_one_letter_code
_entity_poly.pdbx_strand_id
1 'polypeptide(L)'
;MVVFTALWTVRPVPVEVLHPLGVVWGGAAFWNSPAVPARLHLLTGPASARALALNTSGTCVGIAVGDVVGGVVIDRFGCGPLPVIAAVAGAGALLLFRFAQRSAPATTS
;
A
#
# COMPACT_ATOMS: atom_id res chain seq x y z
N MET A 1 0.92 -5.29 -9.08
CA MET A 1 1.95 -4.39 -9.65
C MET A 1 2.74 -5.05 -10.78
N VAL A 2 3.26 -6.28 -10.62
CA VAL A 2 3.99 -7.02 -11.67
C VAL A 2 3.27 -7.06 -13.03
N VAL A 3 1.96 -7.33 -13.03
CA VAL A 3 1.15 -7.32 -14.26
C VAL A 3 1.13 -5.94 -14.93
N PHE A 4 0.98 -4.87 -14.16
CA PHE A 4 1.04 -3.50 -14.70
C PHE A 4 2.43 -3.14 -15.25
N THR A 5 3.51 -3.65 -14.64
CA THR A 5 4.87 -3.53 -15.18
C THR A 5 5.00 -4.23 -16.52
N ALA A 6 4.52 -5.48 -16.63
CA ALA A 6 4.57 -6.24 -17.88
C ALA A 6 3.73 -5.59 -18.98
N LEU A 7 2.52 -5.13 -18.65
CA LEU A 7 1.64 -4.42 -19.59
C LEU A 7 2.23 -3.11 -20.09
N TRP A 8 3.17 -2.50 -19.37
CA TRP A 8 3.84 -1.28 -19.83
C TRP A 8 4.67 -1.51 -21.10
N THR A 9 5.29 -2.69 -21.27
CA THR A 9 6.17 -2.98 -22.42
C THR A 9 5.40 -3.31 -23.70
N VAL A 10 4.11 -3.64 -23.59
CA VAL A 10 3.25 -4.08 -24.70
C VAL A 10 2.21 -3.01 -25.07
N ARG A 11 2.45 -1.75 -24.68
CA ARG A 11 1.55 -0.64 -25.02
C ARG A 11 1.45 -0.46 -26.54
N PRO A 12 0.25 -0.12 -27.06
CA PRO A 12 -0.98 0.24 -26.34
C PRO A 12 -1.77 -0.97 -25.81
N VAL A 13 -2.28 -0.87 -24.57
CA VAL A 13 -3.06 -1.94 -23.91
C VAL A 13 -4.55 -1.61 -23.92
N PRO A 14 -5.43 -2.55 -24.32
CA PRO A 14 -6.88 -2.34 -24.32
C PRO A 14 -7.43 -2.00 -22.92
N VAL A 15 -8.43 -1.11 -22.88
CA VAL A 15 -9.07 -0.68 -21.62
C VAL A 15 -9.76 -1.86 -20.92
N GLU A 16 -10.27 -2.81 -21.69
CA GLU A 16 -10.91 -4.04 -21.23
C GLU A 16 -9.97 -4.90 -20.37
N VAL A 17 -8.66 -4.82 -20.60
CA VAL A 17 -7.64 -5.52 -19.80
C VAL A 17 -7.30 -4.73 -18.54
N LEU A 18 -7.23 -3.41 -18.64
CA LEU A 18 -6.88 -2.53 -17.51
C LEU A 18 -8.01 -2.46 -16.47
N HIS A 19 -9.27 -2.48 -16.91
CA HIS A 19 -10.44 -2.35 -16.04
C HIS A 19 -10.51 -3.43 -14.94
N PRO A 20 -10.47 -4.75 -15.24
CA PRO A 20 -10.52 -5.77 -14.20
C PRO A 20 -9.31 -5.72 -13.28
N LEU A 21 -8.11 -5.39 -13.80
CA LEU A 21 -6.92 -5.22 -12.97
C LEU A 21 -7.05 -4.04 -12.01
N GLY A 22 -7.64 -2.94 -12.49
CA GLY A 22 -7.99 -1.77 -11.67
C GLY A 22 -9.00 -2.11 -10.60
N VAL A 23 -10.04 -2.89 -10.91
CA VAL A 23 -11.04 -3.37 -9.94
C VAL A 23 -10.40 -4.24 -8.86
N VAL A 24 -9.56 -5.21 -9.25
CA VAL A 24 -8.86 -6.07 -8.28
C VAL A 24 -7.95 -5.25 -7.38
N TRP A 25 -7.18 -4.32 -7.97
CA TRP A 25 -6.30 -3.45 -7.20
C TRP A 25 -7.08 -2.52 -6.26
N GLY A 26 -8.13 -1.88 -6.76
CA GLY A 26 -9.00 -0.99 -6.00
C GLY A 26 -9.74 -1.72 -4.88
N GLY A 27 -10.23 -2.93 -5.14
CA GLY A 27 -10.84 -3.79 -4.13
C GLY A 27 -9.85 -4.19 -3.03
N ALA A 28 -8.62 -4.55 -3.40
CA ALA A 28 -7.56 -4.83 -2.43
C ALA A 28 -7.19 -3.60 -1.59
N ALA A 29 -7.13 -2.41 -2.21
CA ALA A 29 -6.87 -1.16 -1.52
C ALA A 29 -8.01 -0.80 -0.56
N PHE A 30 -9.26 -0.96 -0.99
CA PHE A 30 -10.44 -0.76 -0.17
C PHE A 30 -10.46 -1.67 1.06
N TRP A 31 -10.12 -2.96 0.91
CA TRP A 31 -10.14 -3.91 2.02
C TRP A 31 -9.08 -3.64 3.10
N ASN A 32 -8.02 -2.89 2.78
CA ASN A 32 -7.06 -2.45 3.77
C ASN A 32 -7.70 -1.50 4.81
N SER A 33 -8.59 -0.61 4.35
CA SER A 33 -9.21 0.42 5.17
C SER A 33 -10.04 -0.08 6.37
N PRO A 34 -10.89 -1.12 6.28
CA PRO A 34 -11.58 -1.66 7.45
C PRO A 34 -10.68 -2.55 8.33
N ALA A 35 -9.73 -3.27 7.73
CA ALA A 35 -8.92 -4.26 8.44
C ALA A 35 -7.94 -3.61 9.45
N VAL A 36 -7.33 -2.48 9.08
CA VAL A 36 -6.31 -1.82 9.92
C VAL A 36 -6.92 -1.17 11.18
N PRO A 37 -8.01 -0.39 11.10
CA PRO A 37 -8.69 0.15 12.28
C PRO A 37 -9.23 -0.91 13.22
N ALA A 38 -9.83 -1.98 12.69
CA ALA A 38 -10.35 -3.09 13.49
C ALA A 38 -9.24 -3.74 14.31
N ARG A 39 -8.08 -4.00 13.68
CA ARG A 39 -6.91 -4.56 14.38
C ARG A 39 -6.35 -3.60 15.43
N LEU A 40 -6.24 -2.31 15.11
CA LEU A 40 -5.74 -1.31 16.07
C LEU A 40 -6.66 -1.21 17.28
N HIS A 41 -7.97 -1.23 17.07
CA HIS A 41 -8.95 -1.20 18.14
C HIS A 41 -8.76 -2.39 19.10
N LEU A 42 -8.62 -3.61 18.56
CA LEU A 42 -8.36 -4.80 19.36
C LEU A 42 -7.03 -4.76 20.13
N LEU A 43 -5.98 -4.18 19.55
CA LEU A 43 -4.63 -4.17 20.15
C LEU A 43 -4.42 -3.06 21.20
N THR A 44 -5.19 -1.98 21.15
CA THR A 44 -4.88 -0.76 21.92
C THR A 44 -5.96 -0.37 22.92
N GLY A 45 -7.14 -1.01 22.87
CA GLY A 45 -8.22 -0.84 23.84
C GLY A 45 -8.52 0.65 24.12
N PRO A 46 -8.32 1.15 25.36
CA PRO A 46 -8.57 2.56 25.72
C PRO A 46 -7.77 3.58 24.90
N ALA A 47 -6.61 3.19 24.35
CA ALA A 47 -5.76 4.06 23.53
C ALA A 47 -6.12 4.07 22.04
N SER A 48 -7.19 3.35 21.62
CA SER A 48 -7.55 3.15 20.22
C SER A 48 -7.74 4.44 19.44
N ALA A 49 -8.37 5.48 20.02
CA ALA A 49 -8.53 6.76 19.33
C ALA A 49 -7.19 7.41 18.96
N ARG A 50 -6.20 7.37 19.86
CA ARG A 50 -4.85 7.92 19.61
C ARG A 50 -4.08 7.08 18.60
N ALA A 51 -4.21 5.76 18.66
CA ALA A 51 -3.58 4.85 17.70
C ALA A 51 -4.15 5.01 16.29
N LEU A 52 -5.47 5.19 16.17
CA LEU A 52 -6.14 5.48 14.91
C LEU A 52 -5.73 6.83 14.33
N ALA A 53 -5.64 7.87 15.16
CA ALA A 53 -5.16 9.18 14.74
C ALA A 53 -3.72 9.10 14.21
N LEU A 54 -2.81 8.41 14.92
CA LEU A 54 -1.43 8.19 14.46
C LEU A 54 -1.37 7.39 13.16
N ASN A 55 -2.19 6.35 13.00
CA ASN A 55 -2.26 5.57 11.77
C ASN A 55 -2.70 6.42 10.57
N THR A 56 -3.73 7.26 10.74
CA THR A 56 -4.17 8.18 9.69
C THR A 56 -3.09 9.20 9.34
N SER A 57 -2.44 9.80 10.35
CA SER A 57 -1.31 10.71 10.11
C SER A 57 -0.17 10.04 9.34
N GLY A 58 0.17 8.80 9.69
CA GLY A 58 1.15 8.00 8.96
C GLY A 58 0.74 7.75 7.51
N THR A 59 -0.55 7.51 7.27
CA THR A 59 -1.10 7.37 5.91
C THR A 59 -0.95 8.65 5.11
N CYS A 60 -1.26 9.81 5.70
CA CYS A 60 -1.08 11.12 5.05
C CYS A 60 0.39 11.39 4.71
N VAL A 61 1.32 11.09 5.61
CA VAL A 61 2.76 11.19 5.34
C VAL A 61 3.15 10.27 4.19
N GLY A 62 2.66 9.03 4.17
CA GLY A 62 2.88 8.08 3.07
C GLY A 62 2.37 8.60 1.72
N ILE A 63 1.18 9.22 1.70
CA ILE A 63 0.62 9.84 0.49
C ILE A 63 1.52 11.00 0.02
N ALA A 64 1.93 11.90 0.91
CA ALA A 64 2.78 13.03 0.57
C ALA A 64 4.15 12.58 0.02
N VAL A 65 4.78 11.58 0.64
CA VAL A 65 6.03 11.00 0.14
C VAL A 65 5.82 10.32 -1.21
N GLY A 66 4.73 9.56 -1.37
CA GLY A 66 4.39 8.90 -2.62
C GLY A 66 4.14 9.88 -3.77
N ASP A 67 3.52 11.01 -3.49
CA ASP A 67 3.28 12.09 -4.45
C ASP A 67 4.59 12.72 -4.93
N VAL A 68 5.49 13.08 -3.99
CA VAL A 68 6.81 13.64 -4.32
C VAL A 68 7.64 12.64 -5.14
N VAL A 69 7.74 11.39 -4.68
CA VAL A 69 8.52 10.36 -5.37
C VAL A 69 7.92 10.06 -6.75
N GLY A 70 6.59 9.90 -6.83
CA GLY A 70 5.89 9.65 -8.08
C GLY A 70 6.05 10.78 -9.08
N GLY A 71 5.91 12.03 -8.63
CA GLY A 71 6.10 13.23 -9.45
C GLY A 71 7.50 13.33 -10.02
N VAL A 72 8.53 13.16 -9.19
CA VAL A 72 9.94 13.16 -9.65
C VAL A 72 10.21 12.05 -10.66
N VAL A 73 9.62 10.88 -10.46
CA VAL A 73 9.79 9.73 -11.36
C VAL A 73 9.12 9.98 -12.70
N ILE A 74 7.89 10.49 -12.70
CA ILE A 74 7.16 10.84 -13.92
C ILE A 74 7.93 11.90 -14.71
N ASP A 75 8.42 12.94 -14.04
CA ASP A 75 9.16 14.05 -14.66
C ASP A 75 10.45 13.57 -15.35
N ARG A 76 11.21 12.66 -14.70
CA ARG A 76 12.53 12.21 -15.21
C ARG A 76 12.51 10.96 -16.08
N PHE A 77 11.58 10.04 -15.83
CA PHE A 77 11.59 8.69 -16.43
C PHE A 77 10.25 8.29 -17.05
N GLY A 78 9.24 9.18 -17.03
CA GLY A 78 7.88 8.89 -17.45
C GLY A 78 7.15 7.93 -16.50
N CYS A 79 5.98 7.45 -16.91
CA CYS A 79 5.11 6.64 -16.04
C CYS A 79 5.51 5.15 -15.96
N GLY A 80 6.48 4.71 -16.77
CA GLY A 80 6.87 3.30 -16.89
C GLY A 80 7.43 2.63 -15.65
N PRO A 81 8.35 3.26 -14.90
CA PRO A 81 8.88 2.67 -13.68
C PRO A 81 7.94 2.71 -12.47
N LEU A 82 6.81 3.46 -12.52
CA LEU A 82 5.90 3.61 -11.38
C LEU A 82 5.40 2.28 -10.79
N PRO A 83 4.94 1.30 -11.59
CA PRO A 83 4.47 0.03 -11.03
C PRO A 83 5.58 -0.76 -10.32
N VAL A 84 6.84 -0.63 -10.77
CA VAL A 84 7.99 -1.28 -10.14
C VAL A 84 8.31 -0.63 -8.79
N ILE A 85 8.35 0.70 -8.75
CA ILE A 85 8.59 1.44 -7.51
C ILE A 85 7.49 1.14 -6.49
N ALA A 86 6.23 1.11 -6.92
CA ALA A 86 5.10 0.71 -6.09
C ALA A 86 5.22 -0.75 -5.60
N ALA A 87 5.73 -1.66 -6.44
CA ALA A 87 5.97 -3.05 -6.05
C ALA A 87 7.04 -3.17 -4.96
N VAL A 88 8.15 -2.43 -5.08
CA VAL A 88 9.24 -2.43 -4.09
C VAL A 88 8.75 -1.86 -2.76
N ALA A 89 8.03 -0.73 -2.79
CA ALA A 89 7.45 -0.13 -1.59
C ALA A 89 6.45 -1.09 -0.91
N GLY A 90 5.56 -1.71 -1.69
CA GLY A 90 4.62 -2.72 -1.18
C GLY A 90 5.30 -3.95 -0.60
N ALA A 91 6.36 -4.45 -1.24
CA ALA A 91 7.16 -5.57 -0.72
C ALA A 91 7.84 -5.19 0.61
N GLY A 92 8.43 -3.99 0.70
CA GLY A 92 8.99 -3.47 1.94
C GLY A 92 7.97 -3.41 3.07
N ALA A 93 6.76 -2.90 2.79
CA ALA A 93 5.67 -2.87 3.76
C ALA A 93 5.26 -4.27 4.24
N LEU A 94 5.14 -5.24 3.33
CA LEU A 94 4.82 -6.63 3.67
C LEU A 94 5.92 -7.29 4.52
N LEU A 95 7.19 -7.00 4.23
CA LEU A 95 8.32 -7.48 5.01
C LEU A 95 8.29 -6.90 6.42
N LEU A 96 8.11 -5.58 6.56
CA LEU A 96 7.97 -4.92 7.87
C LEU A 96 6.82 -5.50 8.67
N PHE A 97 5.66 -5.71 8.03
CA PHE A 97 4.50 -6.32 8.66
C PHE A 97 4.80 -7.74 9.16
N ARG A 98 5.45 -8.56 8.32
CA ARG A 98 5.84 -9.93 8.68
C ARG A 98 6.85 -9.96 9.83
N PHE A 99 7.81 -9.02 9.86
CA PHE A 99 8.73 -8.89 10.98
C PHE A 99 8.01 -8.46 12.26
N ALA A 100 7.12 -7.45 12.18
CA ALA A 100 6.34 -7.01 13.33
C ALA A 100 5.45 -8.12 13.91
N GLN A 101 4.88 -8.99 13.05
CA GLN A 101 4.12 -10.16 13.51
C GLN A 101 4.99 -11.18 14.25
N ARG A 102 6.24 -11.37 13.83
CA ARG A 102 7.18 -12.31 14.47
C ARG A 102 7.72 -11.80 15.80
N SER A 103 7.88 -10.48 15.92
CA SER A 103 8.38 -9.83 17.12
C SER A 103 7.32 -9.58 18.18
N ALA A 104 6.04 -9.85 17.88
CA ALA A 104 4.96 -9.71 18.86
C ALA A 104 5.16 -10.75 19.97
N PRO A 105 5.38 -10.34 21.24
CA PRO A 105 5.53 -11.28 22.34
C PRO A 105 4.27 -12.12 22.49
N ALA A 106 4.43 -13.42 22.72
CA ALA A 106 3.32 -14.30 23.07
C ALA A 106 2.67 -13.72 24.32
N THR A 107 1.45 -13.20 24.18
CA THR A 107 0.64 -12.81 25.32
C THR A 107 0.30 -14.09 26.05
N THR A 108 1.07 -14.43 27.08
CA THR A 108 0.69 -15.42 28.09
C THR A 108 -0.60 -14.91 28.73
N SER A 109 -1.69 -15.57 28.33
CA SER A 109 -2.96 -15.60 29.07
C SER A 109 -2.76 -16.23 30.44
#